data_AF-A0A936B393-F1
#
_entry.id   AF-A0A936B393-F1
#
_cell.length_a   1.000
_cell.length_b   1.000
_cell.length_c   1.000
_cell.angle_alpha   90.00
_cell.angle_beta   90.00
_cell.angle_gamma   90.00
#
_symmetry.space_group_name_H-M   'P 1'
#
loop_
_entity.id
_entity.type
_entity.pdbx_description
1 polymer ?
#
loop_
_entity_poly.entity_id
_entity_poly.type
_entity_poly.pdbx_seq_one_letter_code
_entity_poly.pdbx_strand_id
1 'polypeptide(L)'
;MVTFCFKDSPKEWYEVFSLLWNFNSEITKLFKDLINQYEQLNFANTVYLPIDSVLRDNGTLLDVDRLDEIYNEYKGPNPNYCAVTNICFIDDNNEKIVAFSKSYLCALTSELIFVLHEKIIHQKPFLEKTDLLDFPGTRRPESTEENNITNKSLLQLLRRGRVDYLFNRYSFSEKINVLLLCQNHKDSKQSVMPAKLNRWIDNMVGDSPEKREIFHCPIPPLFIISTWFNSDMEFDNKIKNIDNLNQKWHDRFVKVLEEQIIKADTYSWFNNWTKANPDFKNIYLLRDFERSDDTGVGSKLFKGYSEYKKELEQIPTPIYPAYRINLRQSFLDYDFVRDILQILPNHGTNQQVSIKTAPN
;
A
#
# COMPACT_ATOMS: atom_id res chain seq x y z
N MET A 1 2.88 10.03 25.69
CA MET A 1 2.33 11.34 25.27
C MET A 1 2.98 12.39 26.14
N VAL A 2 3.88 13.21 25.58
CA VAL A 2 4.25 14.47 26.25
C VAL A 2 3.14 15.44 25.90
N THR A 3 2.25 15.72 26.85
CA THR A 3 1.26 16.78 26.70
C THR A 3 2.03 18.10 26.86
N PHE A 4 2.46 18.69 25.75
CA PHE A 4 2.94 20.06 25.78
C PHE A 4 1.73 20.96 26.05
N CYS A 5 1.55 21.37 27.31
CA CYS A 5 0.66 22.45 27.67
C CYS A 5 1.29 23.77 27.19
N PHE A 6 1.18 24.07 25.90
CA PHE A 6 1.51 25.40 25.41
C PHE A 6 0.47 26.37 25.97
N LYS A 7 0.90 27.25 26.88
CA LYS A 7 0.17 28.48 27.21
C LYS A 7 0.35 29.56 26.12
N ASP A 8 1.21 29.27 25.16
CA ASP A 8 1.65 30.16 24.10
C ASP A 8 0.67 30.15 22.93
N SER A 9 0.55 31.30 22.26
CA SER A 9 -0.33 31.47 21.09
C SER A 9 0.06 30.49 19.98
N PRO A 10 -0.86 29.94 19.16
CA PRO A 10 -0.49 29.13 18.00
C PRO A 10 0.55 29.78 17.07
N LYS A 11 0.58 31.12 17.07
CA LYS A 11 1.56 31.93 16.34
C LYS A 11 2.99 31.84 16.89
N GLU A 12 3.21 31.27 18.06
CA GLU A 12 4.54 31.12 18.68
C GLU A 12 5.05 29.67 18.55
N TRP A 13 4.17 28.72 18.18
CA TRP A 13 4.54 27.30 18.10
C TRP A 13 5.69 27.05 17.13
N TYR A 14 5.72 27.72 15.98
CA TYR A 14 6.80 27.50 15.01
C TYR A 14 8.17 27.93 15.56
N GLU A 15 8.24 28.87 16.51
CA GLU A 15 9.49 29.29 17.14
C GLU A 15 9.98 28.20 18.11
N VAL A 16 9.08 27.65 18.93
CA VAL A 16 9.44 26.60 19.89
C VAL A 16 9.79 25.29 19.17
N PHE A 17 8.97 24.87 18.21
CA PHE A 17 9.20 23.62 17.50
C PHE A 17 10.40 23.68 16.54
N SER A 18 10.87 24.87 16.17
CA SER A 18 12.06 25.03 15.32
C SER A 18 13.32 24.35 15.88
N LEU A 19 13.38 24.17 17.20
CA LEU A 19 14.43 23.39 17.89
C LEU A 19 14.53 21.94 17.38
N LEU A 20 13.41 21.31 17.00
CA LEU A 20 13.37 19.91 16.59
C LEU A 20 14.05 19.67 15.23
N TRP A 21 14.20 20.71 14.42
CA TRP A 21 14.85 20.65 13.11
C TRP A 21 15.96 21.71 13.00
N ASN A 22 16.67 21.94 14.12
CA ASN A 22 17.88 22.76 14.17
C ASN A 22 17.70 24.16 13.56
N PHE A 23 16.53 24.78 13.80
CA PHE A 23 16.19 26.10 13.29
C PHE A 23 16.22 26.22 11.76
N ASN A 24 16.11 25.11 11.03
CA ASN A 24 16.04 25.13 9.56
C ASN A 24 14.86 26.01 9.10
N SER A 25 15.15 27.04 8.32
CA SER A 25 14.17 28.07 7.92
C SER A 25 13.06 27.50 7.04
N GLU A 26 13.38 26.56 6.15
CA GLU A 26 12.43 25.97 5.20
C GLU A 26 11.42 25.06 5.92
N ILE A 27 11.90 24.22 6.84
CA ILE A 27 11.01 23.37 7.66
C ILE A 27 10.17 24.24 8.60
N THR A 28 10.77 25.28 9.21
CA THR A 28 10.04 26.22 10.08
C THR A 28 8.92 26.93 9.33
N LYS A 29 9.20 27.37 8.10
CA LYS A 29 8.22 28.00 7.22
C LYS A 29 7.07 27.06 6.90
N LEU A 30 7.37 25.83 6.47
CA LEU A 30 6.33 24.82 6.20
C LEU A 30 5.47 24.54 7.43
N PHE A 31 6.10 24.35 8.60
CA PHE A 31 5.35 24.14 9.83
C PHE A 31 4.44 25.33 10.16
N LYS A 32 4.96 26.56 10.05
CA LYS A 32 4.17 27.78 10.22
C LYS A 32 2.98 27.85 9.26
N ASP A 33 3.19 27.57 7.98
CA ASP A 33 2.14 27.56 6.96
C ASP A 33 1.06 26.52 7.31
N LEU A 34 1.45 25.31 7.70
CA LEU A 34 0.52 24.26 8.13
C LEU A 34 -0.29 24.65 9.36
N ILE A 35 0.34 25.26 10.38
CA ILE A 35 -0.36 25.73 11.59
C ILE A 35 -1.36 26.85 11.24
N ASN A 36 -0.96 27.83 10.42
CA ASN A 36 -1.85 28.91 10.00
C ASN A 36 -3.06 28.39 9.20
N GLN A 37 -2.87 27.34 8.40
CA GLN A 37 -3.96 26.69 7.68
C GLN A 37 -4.86 25.88 8.62
N TYR A 38 -4.29 25.20 9.62
CA TYR A 38 -5.08 24.44 10.59
C TYR A 38 -5.87 25.34 11.55
N GLU A 39 -5.33 26.52 11.88
CA GLU A 39 -6.02 27.55 12.68
C GLU A 39 -7.32 28.02 12.02
N GLN A 40 -7.39 28.08 10.68
CA GLN A 40 -8.64 28.41 9.96
C GLN A 40 -9.77 27.40 10.21
N LEU A 41 -9.42 26.20 10.67
CA LEU A 41 -10.35 25.13 11.02
C LEU A 41 -10.63 25.08 12.52
N ASN A 42 -10.20 26.09 13.28
CA ASN A 42 -10.20 26.09 14.74
C ASN A 42 -9.59 24.82 15.34
N PHE A 43 -8.56 24.28 14.68
CA PHE A 43 -7.91 23.03 15.08
C PHE A 43 -8.89 21.85 15.23
N ALA A 44 -9.95 21.81 14.42
CA ALA A 44 -10.95 20.74 14.44
C ALA A 44 -10.33 19.38 14.11
N ASN A 45 -10.56 18.39 14.98
CA ASN A 45 -10.07 17.03 14.79
C ASN A 45 -10.77 16.26 13.66
N THR A 46 -11.94 16.73 13.21
CA THR A 46 -12.74 16.06 12.19
C THR A 46 -13.43 17.10 11.33
N VAL A 47 -13.32 16.90 10.02
CA VAL A 47 -13.98 17.72 8.99
C VAL A 47 -14.68 16.80 8.00
N TYR A 48 -15.73 17.29 7.37
CA TYR A 48 -16.51 16.61 6.35
C TYR A 48 -16.28 17.30 5.01
N LEU A 49 -16.25 16.51 3.93
CA LEU A 49 -15.98 16.98 2.58
C LEU A 49 -16.90 16.29 1.58
N PRO A 50 -17.28 16.95 0.48
CA PRO A 50 -18.01 16.34 -0.61
C PRO A 50 -17.25 15.14 -1.19
N ILE A 51 -17.96 14.07 -1.56
CA ILE A 51 -17.38 12.87 -2.19
C ILE A 51 -16.55 13.22 -3.43
N ASP A 52 -16.94 14.25 -4.18
CA ASP A 52 -16.22 14.75 -5.35
C ASP A 52 -14.76 15.10 -5.05
N SER A 53 -14.45 15.50 -3.81
CA SER A 53 -13.09 15.85 -3.37
C SER A 53 -12.11 14.68 -3.42
N VAL A 54 -12.62 13.45 -3.38
CA VAL A 54 -11.83 12.21 -3.27
C VAL A 54 -11.95 11.34 -4.53
N LEU A 55 -12.79 11.73 -5.50
CA LEU A 55 -12.86 11.10 -6.82
C LEU A 55 -11.69 11.55 -7.71
N ARG A 56 -11.17 10.63 -8.53
CA ARG A 56 -10.03 10.89 -9.43
C ARG A 56 -10.34 12.03 -10.41
N ASP A 57 -11.56 12.04 -10.94
CA ASP A 57 -12.02 12.99 -11.96
C ASP A 57 -11.98 14.45 -11.49
N ASN A 58 -11.93 14.74 -10.19
CA ASN A 58 -11.87 16.11 -9.69
C ASN A 58 -10.53 16.46 -9.04
N GLY A 59 -9.49 15.65 -9.26
CA GLY A 59 -8.21 15.78 -8.57
C GLY A 59 -8.33 15.31 -7.12
N THR A 60 -8.29 14.00 -6.94
CA THR A 60 -8.51 13.35 -5.64
C THR A 60 -7.54 13.84 -4.56
N LEU A 61 -8.08 14.05 -3.36
CA LEU A 61 -7.32 14.33 -2.14
C LEU A 61 -6.37 13.17 -1.75
N LEU A 62 -6.68 11.95 -2.19
CA LEU A 62 -5.89 10.74 -1.91
C LEU A 62 -4.57 10.67 -2.69
N ASP A 63 -4.41 11.52 -3.70
CA ASP A 63 -3.19 11.58 -4.48
C ASP A 63 -2.10 12.31 -3.69
N VAL A 64 -1.03 11.58 -3.35
CA VAL A 64 0.10 12.12 -2.58
C VAL A 64 0.82 13.27 -3.29
N ASP A 65 0.63 13.40 -4.61
CA ASP A 65 1.19 14.51 -5.39
C ASP A 65 0.49 15.84 -5.07
N ARG A 66 -0.69 15.84 -4.42
CA ARG A 66 -1.33 17.06 -3.88
C ARG A 66 -0.42 17.80 -2.90
N LEU A 67 0.52 17.13 -2.24
CA LEU A 67 1.49 17.78 -1.37
C LEU A 67 2.45 18.70 -2.13
N ASP A 68 2.76 18.40 -3.40
CA ASP A 68 3.67 19.23 -4.20
C ASP A 68 3.05 20.60 -4.51
N GLU A 69 1.72 20.70 -4.43
CA GLU A 69 0.93 21.90 -4.73
C GLU A 69 0.88 22.90 -3.56
N ILE A 70 1.57 22.65 -2.45
CA ILE A 70 1.73 23.63 -1.36
C ILE A 70 2.57 24.83 -1.83
N TYR A 71 3.61 24.57 -2.63
CA TYR A 71 4.52 25.62 -3.16
C TYR A 71 4.70 25.59 -4.67
N ASN A 72 4.02 24.69 -5.38
CA ASN A 72 4.08 24.59 -6.84
C ASN A 72 2.67 24.61 -7.44
N GLU A 73 2.59 24.88 -8.74
CA GLU A 73 1.34 24.79 -9.48
C GLU A 73 1.03 23.34 -9.87
N TYR A 74 -0.26 23.05 -10.01
CA TYR A 74 -0.73 21.78 -10.56
C TYR A 74 -0.28 21.61 -12.02
N LYS A 75 0.31 20.45 -12.32
CA LYS A 75 0.79 20.08 -13.67
C LYS A 75 0.14 18.83 -14.24
N GLY A 76 -0.90 18.33 -13.59
CA GLY A 76 -1.55 17.08 -14.01
C GLY A 76 -2.46 17.28 -15.23
N PRO A 77 -2.81 16.18 -15.93
CA PRO A 77 -3.59 16.26 -17.16
C PRO A 77 -5.10 16.41 -16.94
N ASN A 78 -5.60 16.31 -15.69
CA ASN A 78 -7.03 16.33 -15.41
C ASN A 78 -7.64 17.74 -15.62
N PRO A 79 -8.54 17.93 -16.60
CA PRO A 79 -9.16 19.21 -16.89
C PRO A 79 -10.18 19.67 -15.85
N ASN A 80 -10.75 18.73 -15.08
CA ASN A 80 -11.74 18.98 -14.04
C ASN A 80 -11.09 19.15 -12.65
N TYR A 81 -9.77 19.34 -12.62
CA TYR A 81 -9.04 19.56 -11.38
C TYR A 81 -9.55 20.80 -10.64
N CYS A 82 -9.88 20.62 -9.36
CA CYS A 82 -10.19 21.72 -8.47
C CYS A 82 -9.23 21.71 -7.28
N ALA A 83 -8.44 22.78 -7.13
CA ALA A 83 -7.45 22.94 -6.05
C ALA A 83 -8.08 23.13 -4.67
N VAL A 84 -9.34 23.55 -4.63
CA VAL A 84 -10.07 23.91 -3.42
C VAL A 84 -11.26 22.98 -3.27
N THR A 85 -11.64 22.66 -2.05
CA THR A 85 -12.90 21.97 -1.74
C THR A 85 -13.59 22.65 -0.57
N ASN A 86 -14.92 22.57 -0.54
CA ASN A 86 -15.67 23.01 0.62
C ASN A 86 -15.53 21.97 1.71
N ILE A 87 -15.18 22.40 2.91
CA ILE A 87 -15.14 21.55 4.09
C ILE A 87 -16.14 22.08 5.11
N CYS A 88 -16.76 21.14 5.81
CA CYS A 88 -17.69 21.39 6.89
C CYS A 88 -17.08 20.88 8.20
N PHE A 89 -17.13 21.67 9.27
CA PHE A 89 -16.71 21.23 10.60
C PHE A 89 -17.58 21.88 11.67
N ILE A 90 -17.59 21.27 12.84
CA ILE A 90 -18.36 21.76 14.00
C ILE A 90 -17.45 22.61 14.87
N ASP A 91 -17.88 23.84 15.12
CA ASP A 91 -17.20 24.82 15.96
C ASP A 91 -18.19 25.39 16.96
N ASP A 92 -17.96 25.16 18.26
CA ASP A 92 -18.88 25.54 19.34
C ASP A 92 -20.35 25.15 19.07
N ASN A 93 -20.57 23.91 18.61
CA ASN A 93 -21.86 23.34 18.20
C ASN A 93 -22.52 23.99 16.97
N ASN A 94 -21.81 24.85 16.25
CA ASN A 94 -22.29 25.43 15.00
C ASN A 94 -21.56 24.83 13.81
N GLU A 95 -22.30 24.57 12.74
CA GLU A 95 -21.72 24.14 11.48
C GLU A 95 -21.03 25.32 10.80
N LYS A 96 -19.76 25.15 10.43
CA LYS A 96 -19.00 26.09 9.62
C LYS A 96 -18.59 25.43 8.32
N ILE A 97 -18.84 26.14 7.22
CA ILE A 97 -18.41 25.73 5.88
C ILE A 97 -17.38 26.74 5.38
N VAL A 98 -16.21 26.24 4.99
CA VAL A 98 -15.14 27.07 4.42
C VAL A 98 -14.58 26.43 3.16
N ALA A 99 -14.17 27.25 2.22
CA ALA A 99 -13.42 26.80 1.05
C ALA A 99 -11.95 26.61 1.46
N PHE A 100 -11.39 25.42 1.24
CA PHE A 100 -10.08 25.05 1.75
C PHE A 100 -9.21 24.35 0.69
N SER A 101 -7.91 24.61 0.72
CA SER A 101 -6.97 24.03 -0.24
C SER A 101 -6.81 22.51 -0.03
N LYS A 102 -6.91 21.74 -1.11
CA LYS A 102 -6.66 20.30 -1.08
C LYS A 102 -5.22 19.96 -0.73
N SER A 103 -4.24 20.79 -1.10
CA SER A 103 -2.83 20.52 -0.81
C SER A 103 -2.54 20.58 0.69
N TYR A 104 -3.04 21.62 1.36
CA TYR A 104 -2.97 21.76 2.82
C TYR A 104 -3.84 20.74 3.54
N LEU A 105 -5.06 20.47 3.04
CA LEU A 105 -5.91 19.43 3.61
C LEU A 105 -5.22 18.06 3.52
N CYS A 106 -4.59 17.75 2.40
CA CYS A 106 -3.83 16.51 2.23
C CYS A 106 -2.72 16.45 3.29
N ALA A 107 -1.95 17.52 3.50
CA ALA A 107 -0.88 17.55 4.50
C ALA A 107 -1.37 17.38 5.94
N LEU A 108 -2.49 18.02 6.30
CA LEU A 108 -3.05 18.01 7.66
C LEU A 108 -3.84 16.73 7.97
N THR A 109 -4.37 16.05 6.95
CA THR A 109 -5.23 14.87 7.14
C THR A 109 -4.40 13.67 7.56
N SER A 110 -4.73 13.08 8.71
CA SER A 110 -4.12 11.81 9.13
C SER A 110 -4.83 10.57 8.58
N GLU A 111 -6.15 10.65 8.38
CA GLU A 111 -6.99 9.55 7.94
C GLU A 111 -8.20 10.10 7.16
N LEU A 112 -8.61 9.38 6.12
CA LEU A 112 -9.85 9.63 5.40
C LEU A 112 -10.77 8.42 5.59
N ILE A 113 -11.93 8.65 6.19
CA ILE A 113 -12.86 7.58 6.57
C ILE A 113 -13.99 7.51 5.55
N PHE A 114 -14.18 6.33 4.97
CA PHE A 114 -15.30 6.02 4.09
C PHE A 114 -16.30 5.13 4.82
N VAL A 115 -17.43 5.71 5.22
CA VAL A 115 -18.49 4.95 5.88
C VAL A 115 -19.23 4.12 4.83
N LEU A 116 -19.21 2.80 5.00
CA LEU A 116 -19.91 1.88 4.11
C LEU A 116 -21.41 1.93 4.38
N HIS A 117 -22.22 1.88 3.32
CA HIS A 117 -23.67 1.75 3.46
C HIS A 117 -24.00 0.35 4.02
N GLU A 118 -24.98 0.28 4.93
CA GLU A 118 -25.48 -0.99 5.53
C GLU A 118 -25.75 -2.12 4.53
N LYS A 119 -26.16 -1.80 3.29
CA LYS A 119 -26.37 -2.78 2.22
C LYS A 119 -25.13 -3.62 1.91
N ILE A 120 -23.94 -3.04 2.00
CA ILE A 120 -22.66 -3.73 1.76
C ILE A 120 -22.39 -4.74 2.88
N ILE A 121 -22.78 -4.42 4.13
CA ILE A 121 -22.62 -5.30 5.28
C ILE A 121 -23.42 -6.58 5.08
N HIS A 122 -24.65 -6.50 4.54
CA HIS A 122 -25.44 -7.70 4.24
C HIS A 122 -24.79 -8.63 3.20
N GLN A 123 -24.06 -8.08 2.23
CA GLN A 123 -23.35 -8.86 1.21
C GLN A 123 -22.01 -9.40 1.73
N LYS A 124 -21.36 -8.65 2.61
CA LYS A 124 -20.03 -8.95 3.18
C LYS A 124 -20.06 -8.76 4.69
N PRO A 125 -20.63 -9.71 5.45
CA PRO A 125 -20.88 -9.55 6.89
C PRO A 125 -19.64 -9.29 7.74
N PHE A 126 -18.46 -9.73 7.30
CA PHE A 126 -17.21 -9.48 8.03
C PHE A 126 -16.86 -7.99 8.14
N LEU A 127 -17.36 -7.14 7.23
CA LEU A 127 -17.13 -5.70 7.24
C LEU A 127 -17.86 -4.98 8.38
N GLU A 128 -18.81 -5.63 9.06
CA GLU A 128 -19.45 -5.09 10.27
C GLU A 128 -18.44 -4.94 11.43
N LYS A 129 -17.41 -5.78 11.46
CA LYS A 129 -16.45 -5.88 12.57
C LYS A 129 -15.01 -5.65 12.13
N THR A 130 -14.81 -5.20 10.89
CA THR A 130 -13.49 -5.10 10.27
C THR A 130 -13.37 -3.76 9.56
N ASP A 131 -12.44 -2.93 10.04
CA ASP A 131 -11.97 -1.76 9.32
C ASP A 131 -10.84 -2.14 8.37
N LEU A 132 -10.86 -1.59 7.15
CA LEU A 132 -9.79 -1.75 6.18
C LEU A 132 -8.99 -0.45 6.10
N LEU A 133 -7.73 -0.52 6.50
CA LEU A 133 -6.80 0.60 6.46
C LEU A 133 -5.77 0.39 5.35
N ASP A 134 -5.71 1.33 4.42
CA ASP A 134 -4.70 1.34 3.35
C ASP A 134 -3.56 2.30 3.71
N PHE A 135 -2.33 1.78 3.69
CA PHE A 135 -1.14 2.60 3.88
C PHE A 135 -0.48 2.85 2.53
N PRO A 136 -0.21 4.13 2.17
CA PRO A 136 0.58 4.42 0.99
C PRO A 136 1.95 3.73 1.07
N GLY A 137 2.41 3.17 -0.05
CA GLY A 137 3.62 2.35 -0.09
C GLY A 137 4.84 3.06 0.50
N THR A 138 5.50 2.41 1.45
CA THR A 138 6.69 2.95 2.10
C THR A 138 7.86 3.02 1.12
N ARG A 139 8.51 4.19 1.04
CA ARG A 139 9.75 4.38 0.28
C ARG A 139 10.89 4.78 1.20
N ARG A 140 12.13 4.76 0.69
CA ARG A 140 13.30 5.23 1.42
C ARG A 140 13.10 6.66 1.94
N PRO A 141 13.66 6.99 3.11
CA PRO A 141 13.82 8.38 3.52
C PRO A 141 14.50 9.19 2.42
N GLU A 142 14.13 10.47 2.34
CA GLU A 142 14.80 11.42 1.47
C GLU A 142 16.19 11.73 2.04
N SER A 143 17.24 11.66 1.22
CA SER A 143 18.64 11.82 1.65
C SER A 143 19.19 13.22 1.39
N THR A 144 18.30 14.21 1.26
CA THR A 144 18.67 15.61 1.08
C THR A 144 19.35 16.12 2.35
N GLU A 145 20.56 16.65 2.21
CA GLU A 145 21.26 17.31 3.31
C GLU A 145 20.53 18.56 3.78
N GLU A 146 20.55 18.83 5.09
CA GLU A 146 19.81 19.93 5.73
C GLU A 146 20.04 21.30 5.08
N ASN A 147 21.29 21.60 4.72
CA ASN A 147 21.70 22.87 4.09
C ASN A 147 21.21 23.01 2.64
N ASN A 148 20.75 21.91 2.01
CA ASN A 148 20.36 21.84 0.61
C ASN A 148 18.84 21.63 0.45
N ILE A 149 18.07 21.88 1.51
CA ILE A 149 16.61 21.80 1.45
C ILE A 149 16.09 22.95 0.56
N THR A 150 15.44 22.57 -0.53
CA THR A 150 14.72 23.45 -1.47
C THR A 150 13.23 23.17 -1.33
N ASN A 151 12.34 23.99 -1.89
CA ASN A 151 10.90 23.68 -1.90
C ASN A 151 10.59 22.27 -2.43
N LYS A 152 11.29 21.82 -3.47
CA LYS A 152 11.07 20.48 -4.05
C LYS A 152 11.49 19.37 -3.08
N SER A 153 12.69 19.45 -2.50
CA SER A 153 13.15 18.44 -1.54
C SER A 153 12.38 18.51 -0.22
N LEU A 154 11.91 19.69 0.19
CA LEU A 154 11.05 19.89 1.36
C LEU A 154 9.71 19.15 1.23
N LEU A 155 9.03 19.24 0.09
CA LEU A 155 7.76 18.54 -0.13
C LEU A 155 7.95 17.04 -0.28
N GLN A 156 9.10 16.60 -0.82
CA GLN A 156 9.50 15.19 -0.79
C GLN A 156 9.77 14.70 0.63
N LEU A 157 10.48 15.48 1.46
CA LEU A 157 10.71 15.20 2.88
C LEU A 157 9.38 15.05 3.63
N LEU A 158 8.44 16.00 3.45
CA LEU A 158 7.09 15.94 4.03
C LEU A 158 6.36 14.65 3.62
N ARG A 159 6.36 14.34 2.32
CA ARG A 159 5.72 13.12 1.79
C ARG A 159 6.30 11.86 2.41
N ARG A 160 7.64 11.73 2.44
CA ARG A 160 8.31 10.55 3.01
C ARG A 160 8.08 10.45 4.52
N GLY A 161 8.24 11.55 5.25
CA GLY A 161 8.04 11.61 6.69
C GLY A 161 6.61 11.27 7.11
N ARG A 162 5.60 11.79 6.39
CA ARG A 162 4.19 11.50 6.66
C ARG A 162 3.85 10.02 6.48
N VAL A 163 4.24 9.43 5.34
CA VAL A 163 4.01 8.00 5.07
C VAL A 163 4.71 7.14 6.11
N ASP A 164 5.94 7.49 6.50
CA ASP A 164 6.69 6.76 7.52
C ASP A 164 6.02 6.85 8.91
N TYR A 165 5.61 8.07 9.29
CA TYR A 165 4.95 8.36 10.57
C TYR A 165 3.61 7.62 10.71
N LEU A 166 2.74 7.65 9.69
CA LEU A 166 1.42 7.03 9.78
C LEU A 166 1.53 5.53 10.01
N PHE A 167 2.33 4.81 9.21
CA PHE A 167 2.52 3.37 9.42
C PHE A 167 3.09 3.08 10.82
N ASN A 168 4.11 3.83 11.26
CA ASN A 168 4.70 3.66 12.58
C ASN A 168 3.69 3.91 13.69
N ARG A 169 2.86 4.95 13.59
CA ARG A 169 1.85 5.31 14.59
C ARG A 169 0.85 4.18 14.79
N TYR A 170 0.33 3.60 13.71
CA TYR A 170 -0.62 2.49 13.79
C TYR A 170 0.04 1.19 14.27
N SER A 171 1.27 0.92 13.82
CA SER A 171 2.05 -0.23 14.28
C SER A 171 2.37 -0.14 15.78
N PHE A 172 2.82 1.01 16.29
CA PHE A 172 3.17 1.19 17.71
C PHE A 172 1.97 1.30 18.64
N SER A 173 0.79 1.66 18.12
CA SER A 173 -0.45 1.68 18.92
C SER A 173 -1.18 0.34 18.90
N GLU A 174 -0.56 -0.70 18.32
CA GLU A 174 -1.10 -2.06 18.25
C GLU A 174 -2.48 -2.13 17.58
N LYS A 175 -2.77 -1.17 16.70
CA LYS A 175 -4.07 -1.04 16.02
C LYS A 175 -4.20 -1.89 14.76
N ILE A 176 -3.13 -2.58 14.36
CA ILE A 176 -3.11 -3.45 13.18
C ILE A 176 -3.13 -4.90 13.64
N ASN A 177 -4.33 -5.49 13.71
CA ASN A 177 -4.52 -6.89 14.11
C ASN A 177 -4.07 -7.87 13.02
N VAL A 178 -4.33 -7.51 11.75
CA VAL A 178 -3.98 -8.31 10.57
C VAL A 178 -3.29 -7.40 9.57
N LEU A 179 -2.09 -7.78 9.14
CA LEU A 179 -1.31 -7.06 8.14
C LEU A 179 -1.35 -7.81 6.80
N LEU A 180 -1.75 -7.11 5.73
CA LEU A 180 -1.68 -7.61 4.36
C LEU A 180 -0.51 -6.94 3.64
N LEU A 181 0.57 -7.69 3.42
CA LEU A 181 1.71 -7.24 2.65
C LEU A 181 1.47 -7.51 1.15
N CYS A 182 1.05 -6.48 0.43
CA CYS A 182 0.85 -6.56 -1.02
C CYS A 182 2.15 -6.25 -1.78
N GLN A 183 2.62 -7.19 -2.61
CA GLN A 183 3.85 -7.03 -3.38
C GLN A 183 3.72 -7.61 -4.80
N ASN A 184 4.15 -6.85 -5.80
CA ASN A 184 4.14 -7.28 -7.21
C ASN A 184 5.52 -7.78 -7.65
N HIS A 185 5.63 -8.27 -8.89
CA HIS A 185 6.85 -8.86 -9.45
C HIS A 185 8.02 -7.88 -9.66
N LYS A 186 7.85 -6.58 -9.38
CA LYS A 186 8.88 -5.58 -9.66
C LYS A 186 9.99 -5.63 -8.61
N ASP A 187 11.23 -5.49 -9.09
CA ASP A 187 12.41 -5.36 -8.23
C ASP A 187 12.23 -4.18 -7.27
N SER A 188 12.48 -4.46 -5.99
CA SER A 188 12.28 -3.56 -4.87
C SER A 188 13.50 -3.57 -3.94
N LYS A 189 14.72 -3.72 -4.49
CA LYS A 189 16.01 -3.59 -3.75
C LYS A 189 16.09 -2.32 -2.90
N GLN A 190 15.32 -1.31 -3.27
CA GLN A 190 15.26 -0.04 -2.57
C GLN A 190 14.20 0.05 -1.45
N SER A 191 13.48 -1.01 -1.13
CA SER A 191 12.46 -0.97 -0.09
C SER A 191 13.04 -0.85 1.32
N VAL A 192 12.40 -0.03 2.15
CA VAL A 192 12.57 0.00 3.62
C VAL A 192 11.52 -0.85 4.34
N MET A 193 10.63 -1.49 3.57
CA MET A 193 9.59 -2.37 4.10
C MET A 193 10.14 -3.54 4.95
N PRO A 194 11.26 -4.21 4.61
CA PRO A 194 11.75 -5.34 5.40
C PRO A 194 11.92 -5.02 6.90
N ALA A 195 12.55 -3.89 7.21
CA ALA A 195 12.79 -3.47 8.60
C ALA A 195 11.50 -3.12 9.34
N LYS A 196 10.54 -2.48 8.66
CA LYS A 196 9.23 -2.12 9.22
C LYS A 196 8.37 -3.34 9.48
N LEU A 197 8.35 -4.28 8.53
CA LEU A 197 7.64 -5.55 8.64
C LEU A 197 8.20 -6.36 9.79
N ASN A 198 9.52 -6.54 9.87
CA ASN A 198 10.16 -7.27 10.95
C ASN A 198 9.83 -6.65 12.32
N ARG A 199 9.96 -5.31 12.45
CA ARG A 199 9.61 -4.63 13.71
C ARG A 199 8.14 -4.80 14.09
N TRP A 200 7.23 -4.78 13.12
CA TRP A 200 5.81 -5.04 13.40
C TRP A 200 5.60 -6.48 13.85
N ILE A 201 6.24 -7.47 13.20
CA ILE A 201 6.18 -8.89 13.61
C ILE A 201 6.70 -9.05 15.04
N ASP A 202 7.90 -8.51 15.34
CA ASP A 202 8.54 -8.65 16.64
C ASP A 202 7.69 -8.07 17.77
N ASN A 203 7.09 -6.89 17.53
CA ASN A 203 6.28 -6.19 18.52
C ASN A 203 4.87 -6.78 18.68
N MET A 204 4.21 -7.15 17.58
CA MET A 204 2.79 -7.54 17.59
C MET A 204 2.58 -9.04 17.74
N VAL A 205 3.39 -9.84 17.04
CA VAL A 205 3.21 -11.30 16.97
C VAL A 205 4.22 -12.00 17.88
N GLY A 206 5.48 -11.56 17.86
CA GLY A 206 6.55 -12.07 18.71
C GLY A 206 7.89 -12.10 17.99
N ASP A 207 8.95 -11.74 18.71
CA ASP A 207 10.35 -11.72 18.25
C ASP A 207 11.00 -13.11 18.12
N SER A 208 10.38 -14.16 18.68
CA SER A 208 10.88 -15.53 18.63
C SER A 208 9.82 -16.53 18.13
N PRO A 209 10.22 -17.69 17.58
CA PRO A 209 9.28 -18.73 17.18
C PRO A 209 8.36 -19.18 18.32
N GLU A 210 8.86 -19.21 19.55
CA GLU A 210 8.06 -19.54 20.75
C GLU A 210 6.99 -18.50 21.03
N LYS A 211 7.34 -17.20 20.96
CA LYS A 211 6.36 -16.12 21.17
C LYS A 211 5.29 -16.12 20.08
N ARG A 212 5.69 -16.36 18.83
CA ARG A 212 4.75 -16.47 17.70
C ARG A 212 3.86 -17.71 17.78
N GLU A 213 4.35 -18.82 18.34
CA GLU A 213 3.55 -20.04 18.56
C GLU A 213 2.46 -19.83 19.62
N ILE A 214 2.76 -19.12 20.71
CA ILE A 214 1.79 -18.83 21.78
C ILE A 214 0.82 -17.69 21.42
N PHE A 215 1.14 -16.90 20.39
CA PHE A 215 0.28 -15.82 19.90
C PHE A 215 -0.97 -16.42 19.25
N HIS A 216 -2.04 -16.51 20.03
CA HIS A 216 -3.30 -17.07 19.57
C HIS A 216 -4.18 -15.99 18.94
N CYS A 217 -4.30 -16.02 17.61
CA CYS A 217 -5.28 -15.24 16.86
C CYS A 217 -6.17 -16.20 16.06
N PRO A 218 -7.50 -16.01 16.01
CA PRO A 218 -8.40 -16.84 15.20
C PRO A 218 -8.06 -16.82 13.70
N ILE A 219 -7.34 -15.79 13.25
CA ILE A 219 -6.91 -15.59 11.86
C ILE A 219 -5.40 -15.33 11.87
N PRO A 220 -4.62 -15.83 10.90
CA PRO A 220 -3.21 -15.50 10.80
C PRO A 220 -2.96 -13.98 10.84
N PRO A 221 -1.98 -13.48 11.62
CA PRO A 221 -1.78 -12.05 11.76
C PRO A 221 -1.12 -11.41 10.52
N LEU A 222 -0.42 -12.19 9.70
CA LEU A 222 0.29 -11.69 8.51
C LEU A 222 -0.15 -12.47 7.28
N PHE A 223 -0.48 -11.76 6.20
CA PHE A 223 -0.75 -12.30 4.87
C PHE A 223 0.22 -11.69 3.87
N ILE A 224 0.88 -12.51 3.06
CA ILE A 224 1.65 -12.02 1.92
C ILE A 224 0.81 -12.18 0.66
N ILE A 225 0.44 -11.07 0.02
CA ILE A 225 -0.35 -11.07 -1.20
C ILE A 225 0.57 -10.71 -2.37
N SER A 226 0.97 -11.73 -3.12
CA SER A 226 1.78 -11.61 -4.32
C SER A 226 0.89 -11.20 -5.50
N THR A 227 0.71 -9.88 -5.67
CA THR A 227 -0.18 -9.29 -6.69
C THR A 227 0.43 -9.32 -8.09
N TRP A 228 -0.40 -9.00 -9.10
CA TRP A 228 0.00 -8.93 -10.51
C TRP A 228 0.55 -10.25 -11.05
N PHE A 229 0.06 -11.37 -10.51
CA PHE A 229 0.54 -12.70 -10.90
C PHE A 229 0.29 -13.04 -12.38
N ASN A 230 -0.68 -12.37 -13.00
CA ASN A 230 -0.87 -12.43 -14.45
C ASN A 230 0.32 -11.86 -15.24
N SER A 231 1.04 -10.87 -14.71
CA SER A 231 2.29 -10.44 -15.36
C SER A 231 3.40 -11.48 -15.25
N ASP A 232 3.42 -12.23 -14.15
CA ASP A 232 4.31 -13.40 -14.02
C ASP A 232 3.94 -14.54 -14.99
N MET A 233 2.77 -14.50 -15.62
CA MET A 233 2.36 -15.47 -16.63
C MET A 233 2.53 -14.98 -18.08
N GLU A 234 2.96 -13.73 -18.28
CA GLU A 234 3.19 -13.14 -19.61
C GLU A 234 4.30 -13.87 -20.38
N PHE A 235 4.05 -14.09 -21.67
CA PHE A 235 5.06 -14.59 -22.59
C PHE A 235 6.03 -13.46 -22.97
N ASP A 236 7.33 -13.71 -22.77
CA ASP A 236 8.43 -12.91 -23.30
C ASP A 236 9.14 -13.73 -24.39
N ASN A 237 9.47 -13.11 -25.52
CA ASN A 237 10.22 -13.72 -26.62
C ASN A 237 11.59 -14.28 -26.20
N LYS A 238 12.11 -13.90 -25.03
CA LYS A 238 13.33 -14.47 -24.43
C LYS A 238 13.12 -15.87 -23.85
N ILE A 239 11.87 -16.28 -23.56
CA ILE A 239 11.54 -17.58 -23.00
C ILE A 239 11.53 -18.61 -24.12
N LYS A 240 12.51 -19.52 -24.11
CA LYS A 240 12.68 -20.56 -25.13
C LYS A 240 12.57 -21.97 -24.58
N ASN A 241 12.77 -22.15 -23.29
CA ASN A 241 12.79 -23.46 -22.64
C ASN A 241 12.27 -23.39 -21.18
N ILE A 242 12.26 -24.55 -20.51
CA ILE A 242 11.80 -24.67 -19.13
C ILE A 242 12.73 -23.98 -18.13
N ASP A 243 14.03 -23.91 -18.40
CA ASP A 243 14.99 -23.22 -17.54
C ASP A 243 14.70 -21.72 -17.45
N ASN A 244 14.28 -21.09 -18.56
CA ASN A 244 13.84 -19.70 -18.55
C ASN A 244 12.58 -19.49 -17.70
N LEU A 245 11.67 -20.48 -17.67
CA LEU A 245 10.48 -20.43 -16.80
C LEU A 245 10.86 -20.59 -15.33
N ASN A 246 11.76 -21.51 -15.01
CA ASN A 246 12.30 -21.68 -13.65
C ASN A 246 13.01 -20.42 -13.17
N GLN A 247 13.77 -19.74 -14.04
CA GLN A 247 14.36 -18.44 -13.72
C GLN A 247 13.29 -17.38 -13.41
N LYS A 248 12.15 -17.40 -14.10
CA LYS A 248 11.03 -16.49 -13.82
C LYS A 248 10.47 -16.70 -12.41
N TRP A 249 10.33 -17.96 -11.99
CA TRP A 249 9.89 -18.32 -10.64
C TRP A 249 10.93 -17.98 -9.57
N HIS A 250 12.22 -18.19 -9.88
CA HIS A 250 13.31 -17.74 -9.02
C HIS A 250 13.32 -16.23 -8.84
N ASP A 251 13.18 -15.47 -9.93
CA ASP A 251 13.10 -14.01 -9.87
C ASP A 251 11.90 -13.57 -9.01
N ARG A 252 10.75 -14.24 -9.13
CA ARG A 252 9.52 -13.89 -8.40
C ARG A 252 9.59 -14.21 -6.90
N PHE A 253 9.99 -15.43 -6.55
CA PHE A 253 9.86 -15.95 -5.19
C PHE A 253 11.13 -15.80 -4.37
N VAL A 254 12.29 -16.03 -4.97
CA VAL A 254 13.57 -15.95 -4.25
C VAL A 254 14.06 -14.50 -4.31
N LYS A 255 14.35 -13.99 -5.51
CA LYS A 255 14.98 -12.69 -5.67
C LYS A 255 14.11 -11.51 -5.22
N VAL A 256 12.83 -11.48 -5.59
CA VAL A 256 11.94 -10.36 -5.21
C VAL A 256 11.37 -10.56 -3.82
N LEU A 257 10.66 -11.67 -3.59
CA LEU A 257 9.96 -11.87 -2.31
C LEU A 257 10.95 -12.13 -1.16
N GLU A 258 11.75 -13.19 -1.23
CA GLU A 258 12.63 -13.59 -0.13
C GLU A 258 13.82 -12.62 0.09
N GLU A 259 14.57 -12.28 -0.95
CA GLU A 259 15.80 -11.50 -0.82
C GLU A 259 15.54 -9.99 -0.68
N GLN A 260 14.53 -9.42 -1.34
CA GLN A 260 14.35 -7.96 -1.38
C GLN A 260 13.23 -7.43 -0.48
N ILE A 261 12.06 -8.09 -0.49
CA ILE A 261 10.88 -7.65 0.26
C ILE A 261 10.93 -8.13 1.70
N ILE A 262 11.37 -9.38 1.91
CA ILE A 262 11.49 -10.00 3.23
C ILE A 262 12.89 -9.78 3.80
N LYS A 263 13.94 -9.92 2.97
CA LYS A 263 15.35 -10.02 3.40
C LYS A 263 15.56 -11.15 4.40
N ALA A 264 15.25 -12.38 3.97
CA ALA A 264 15.32 -13.56 4.84
C ALA A 264 16.73 -13.87 5.37
N ASP A 265 17.77 -13.37 4.71
CA ASP A 265 19.16 -13.41 5.19
C ASP A 265 19.40 -12.56 6.45
N THR A 266 18.62 -11.50 6.61
CA THR A 266 18.69 -10.53 7.71
C THR A 266 17.64 -10.82 8.77
N TYR A 267 16.42 -11.21 8.34
CA TYR A 267 15.26 -11.43 9.18
C TYR A 267 14.79 -12.88 9.06
N SER A 268 15.08 -13.69 10.08
CA SER A 268 14.90 -15.14 10.02
C SER A 268 13.47 -15.63 10.15
N TRP A 269 12.50 -14.76 10.46
CA TRP A 269 11.10 -15.16 10.71
C TRP A 269 10.44 -15.89 9.53
N PHE A 270 10.92 -15.68 8.31
CA PHE A 270 10.37 -16.32 7.11
C PHE A 270 10.62 -17.83 7.07
N ASN A 271 11.83 -18.24 7.47
CA ASN A 271 12.28 -19.64 7.53
C ASN A 271 12.27 -20.19 8.97
N ASN A 272 11.80 -19.39 9.93
CA ASN A 272 11.72 -19.73 11.36
C ASN A 272 10.51 -19.05 12.00
N TRP A 273 9.33 -19.26 11.42
CA TRP A 273 8.08 -18.62 11.82
C TRP A 273 7.63 -19.11 13.20
N THR A 274 7.36 -20.41 13.36
CA THR A 274 6.94 -21.03 14.62
C THR A 274 7.66 -22.37 14.83
N LYS A 275 7.57 -22.96 16.03
CA LYS A 275 8.18 -24.27 16.29
C LYS A 275 7.48 -25.39 15.54
N ALA A 276 6.15 -25.34 15.50
CA ALA A 276 5.35 -26.33 14.79
C ALA A 276 5.46 -26.17 13.26
N ASN A 277 5.53 -24.92 12.78
CA ASN A 277 5.65 -24.59 11.36
C ASN A 277 6.78 -23.57 11.15
N PRO A 278 8.02 -24.02 10.88
CA PRO A 278 9.15 -23.13 10.63
C PRO A 278 9.00 -22.29 9.36
N ASP A 279 8.47 -22.87 8.29
CA ASP A 279 8.26 -22.13 7.04
C ASP A 279 7.00 -21.27 7.12
N PHE A 280 7.11 -19.99 6.76
CA PHE A 280 5.95 -19.11 6.65
C PHE A 280 5.12 -19.44 5.39
N LYS A 281 3.89 -19.93 5.57
CA LYS A 281 3.04 -20.44 4.47
C LYS A 281 1.85 -19.57 4.09
N ASN A 282 1.57 -18.49 4.82
CA ASN A 282 0.37 -17.67 4.58
C ASN A 282 0.58 -16.67 3.42
N ILE A 283 0.84 -17.21 2.23
CA ILE A 283 1.19 -16.50 1.01
C ILE A 283 0.16 -16.82 -0.08
N TYR A 284 -0.38 -15.80 -0.73
CA TYR A 284 -1.41 -15.93 -1.76
C TYR A 284 -0.97 -15.22 -3.03
N LEU A 285 -1.30 -15.82 -4.17
CA LEU A 285 -1.09 -15.23 -5.49
C LEU A 285 -2.38 -14.55 -5.94
N LEU A 286 -2.29 -13.28 -6.34
CA LEU A 286 -3.44 -12.49 -6.76
C LEU A 286 -3.24 -11.92 -8.16
N ARG A 287 -4.21 -12.15 -9.05
CA ARG A 287 -4.27 -11.49 -10.36
C ARG A 287 -4.88 -10.10 -10.24
N ASP A 288 -4.46 -9.23 -11.14
CA ASP A 288 -4.93 -7.85 -11.20
C ASP A 288 -5.79 -7.61 -12.45
N PHE A 289 -6.86 -6.82 -12.27
CA PHE A 289 -7.82 -6.55 -13.32
C PHE A 289 -7.22 -5.71 -14.45
N GLU A 290 -6.45 -4.67 -14.16
CA GLU A 290 -5.79 -3.84 -15.18
C GLU A 290 -4.75 -4.66 -15.94
N ARG A 291 -4.04 -5.55 -15.23
CA ARG A 291 -3.10 -6.49 -15.84
C ARG A 291 -3.79 -7.59 -16.64
N SER A 292 -5.09 -7.79 -16.51
CA SER A 292 -5.83 -8.79 -17.30
C SER A 292 -6.26 -8.25 -18.67
N ASP A 293 -6.05 -6.95 -18.93
CA ASP A 293 -6.35 -6.31 -20.21
C ASP A 293 -5.60 -6.99 -21.37
N ASP A 294 -6.29 -7.10 -22.50
CA ASP A 294 -5.79 -7.64 -23.76
C ASP A 294 -5.16 -6.58 -24.68
N THR A 295 -5.13 -5.33 -24.22
CA THR A 295 -4.57 -4.17 -24.92
C THR A 295 -3.49 -3.48 -24.10
N GLY A 296 -2.75 -2.56 -24.73
CA GLY A 296 -1.76 -1.72 -24.06
C GLY A 296 -0.71 -2.49 -23.26
N VAL A 297 -0.67 -2.23 -21.94
CA VAL A 297 0.28 -2.75 -20.95
C VAL A 297 -0.26 -3.95 -20.14
N GLY A 298 -1.42 -4.49 -20.54
CA GLY A 298 -1.98 -5.70 -19.95
C GLY A 298 -1.21 -6.95 -20.36
N SER A 299 -1.48 -8.06 -19.68
CA SER A 299 -0.73 -9.32 -19.81
C SER A 299 -1.00 -10.07 -21.11
N LYS A 300 -2.05 -9.72 -21.86
CA LYS A 300 -2.38 -10.33 -23.16
C LYS A 300 -2.44 -11.85 -23.10
N LEU A 301 -2.94 -12.36 -21.98
CA LEU A 301 -3.12 -13.78 -21.74
C LEU A 301 -4.43 -14.33 -22.28
N PHE A 302 -5.45 -13.48 -22.24
CA PHE A 302 -6.82 -13.76 -22.67
C PHE A 302 -7.35 -12.54 -23.41
N LYS A 303 -8.21 -12.73 -24.42
CA LYS A 303 -8.95 -11.63 -25.05
C LYS A 303 -10.25 -11.33 -24.31
N GLY A 304 -10.79 -10.15 -24.57
CA GLY A 304 -12.13 -9.73 -24.18
C GLY A 304 -12.19 -8.91 -22.89
N TYR A 305 -11.09 -8.79 -22.15
CA TYR A 305 -11.11 -8.07 -20.89
C TYR A 305 -11.33 -6.55 -21.09
N SER A 306 -10.69 -5.95 -22.09
CA SER A 306 -10.87 -4.53 -22.41
C SER A 306 -12.33 -4.15 -22.66
N GLU A 307 -13.01 -4.92 -23.51
CA GLU A 307 -14.40 -4.69 -23.97
C GLU A 307 -15.45 -5.18 -22.96
N TYR A 308 -15.32 -6.43 -22.49
CA TYR A 308 -16.36 -7.11 -21.71
C TYR A 308 -16.07 -7.18 -20.20
N LYS A 309 -14.90 -6.71 -19.77
CA LYS A 309 -14.39 -6.89 -18.40
C LYS A 309 -14.35 -8.36 -17.97
N LYS A 310 -14.15 -9.26 -18.94
CA LYS A 310 -14.11 -10.73 -18.78
C LYS A 310 -13.07 -11.35 -19.70
N GLU A 311 -12.35 -12.35 -19.20
CA GLU A 311 -11.44 -13.17 -19.99
C GLU A 311 -12.27 -14.21 -20.75
N LEU A 312 -12.33 -14.10 -22.09
CA LEU A 312 -13.21 -14.95 -22.91
C LEU A 312 -12.45 -16.10 -23.56
N GLU A 313 -11.34 -15.78 -24.22
CA GLU A 313 -10.56 -16.75 -24.96
C GLU A 313 -9.07 -16.57 -24.67
N GLN A 314 -8.34 -17.68 -24.56
CA GLN A 314 -6.92 -17.64 -24.35
C GLN A 314 -6.20 -17.14 -25.62
N ILE A 315 -5.25 -16.21 -25.47
CA ILE A 315 -4.41 -15.79 -26.58
C ILE A 315 -3.33 -16.86 -26.80
N PRO A 316 -3.22 -17.45 -28.02
CA PRO A 316 -2.20 -18.45 -28.31
C PRO A 316 -0.81 -17.80 -28.38
N THR A 317 0.23 -18.60 -28.20
CA THR A 317 1.62 -18.20 -28.35
C THR A 317 2.23 -18.95 -29.54
N PRO A 318 2.07 -18.49 -30.80
CA PRO A 318 2.48 -19.28 -31.98
C PRO A 318 3.97 -19.65 -32.02
N ILE A 319 4.82 -18.78 -31.46
CA ILE A 319 6.28 -18.98 -31.40
C ILE A 319 6.65 -20.08 -30.39
N TYR A 320 5.81 -20.31 -29.38
CA TYR A 320 5.98 -21.37 -28.40
C TYR A 320 4.63 -22.00 -28.04
N PRO A 321 4.08 -22.89 -28.89
CA PRO A 321 2.72 -23.41 -28.71
C PRO A 321 2.49 -24.13 -27.37
N ALA A 322 3.53 -24.79 -26.85
CA ALA A 322 3.50 -25.48 -25.56
C ALA A 322 3.74 -24.55 -24.34
N TYR A 323 3.90 -23.23 -24.55
CA TYR A 323 4.27 -22.29 -23.49
C TYR A 323 3.40 -22.41 -22.24
N ARG A 324 2.07 -22.49 -22.40
CA ARG A 324 1.13 -22.51 -21.25
C ARG A 324 1.16 -23.82 -20.48
N ILE A 325 1.36 -24.94 -21.18
CA ILE A 325 1.55 -26.25 -20.56
C ILE A 325 2.85 -26.25 -19.76
N ASN A 326 3.95 -25.78 -20.37
CA ASN A 326 5.25 -25.73 -19.73
C ASN A 326 5.32 -24.69 -18.59
N LEU A 327 4.63 -23.54 -18.73
CA LEU A 327 4.48 -22.53 -17.69
C LEU A 327 3.79 -23.13 -16.46
N ARG A 328 2.68 -23.84 -16.67
CA ARG A 328 1.98 -24.55 -15.60
C ARG A 328 2.87 -25.60 -14.94
N GLN A 329 3.52 -26.45 -15.75
CA GLN A 329 4.35 -27.54 -15.24
C GLN A 329 5.53 -27.00 -14.43
N SER A 330 6.30 -26.06 -14.99
CA SER A 330 7.42 -25.41 -14.29
C SER A 330 6.98 -24.72 -13.01
N PHE A 331 5.79 -24.11 -12.98
CA PHE A 331 5.26 -23.50 -11.76
C PHE A 331 4.96 -24.55 -10.68
N LEU A 332 4.27 -25.63 -11.04
CA LEU A 332 3.91 -26.70 -10.10
C LEU A 332 5.12 -27.50 -9.62
N ASP A 333 6.16 -27.61 -10.44
CA ASP A 333 7.39 -28.34 -10.10
C ASP A 333 8.40 -27.51 -9.31
N TYR A 334 8.24 -26.18 -9.28
CA TYR A 334 9.17 -25.29 -8.59
C TYR A 334 9.13 -25.50 -7.07
N ASP A 335 10.28 -25.70 -6.43
CA ASP A 335 10.37 -26.12 -5.03
C ASP A 335 9.63 -25.18 -4.07
N PHE A 336 9.78 -23.85 -4.23
CA PHE A 336 9.05 -22.87 -3.43
C PHE A 336 7.52 -23.09 -3.50
N VAL A 337 7.01 -23.41 -4.69
CA VAL A 337 5.57 -23.61 -4.92
C VAL A 337 5.11 -24.90 -4.27
N ARG A 338 5.90 -25.98 -4.37
CA ARG A 338 5.56 -27.27 -3.77
C ARG A 338 5.58 -27.24 -2.24
N ASP A 339 6.56 -26.56 -1.67
CA ASP A 339 6.88 -26.70 -0.25
C ASP A 339 6.24 -25.60 0.61
N ILE A 340 6.09 -24.39 0.05
CA ILE A 340 5.62 -23.19 0.76
C ILE A 340 4.18 -22.82 0.38
N LEU A 341 3.84 -22.84 -0.92
CA LEU A 341 2.47 -22.53 -1.34
C LEU A 341 1.58 -23.76 -1.10
N GLN A 342 0.66 -23.65 -0.14
CA GLN A 342 -0.39 -24.66 0.04
C GLN A 342 -1.38 -24.57 -1.13
N ILE A 343 -1.02 -25.15 -2.28
CA ILE A 343 -1.96 -25.34 -3.38
C ILE A 343 -2.99 -26.35 -2.90
N LEU A 344 -4.14 -25.85 -2.43
CA LEU A 344 -5.26 -26.70 -2.02
C LEU A 344 -5.57 -27.70 -3.14
N PRO A 345 -5.61 -29.01 -2.86
CA PRO A 345 -5.98 -29.98 -3.88
C PRO A 345 -7.39 -29.68 -4.39
N ASN A 346 -7.56 -29.72 -5.71
CA ASN A 346 -8.85 -29.62 -6.37
C ASN A 346 -9.79 -30.70 -5.83
N HIS A 347 -10.67 -30.36 -4.89
CA HIS A 347 -11.81 -31.21 -4.57
C HIS A 347 -12.72 -31.25 -5.80
N GLY A 348 -12.86 -32.45 -6.35
CA GLY A 348 -13.32 -32.70 -7.70
C GLY A 348 -14.62 -32.01 -8.08
N THR A 349 -14.54 -31.22 -9.14
CA THR A 349 -15.50 -31.17 -10.25
C THR A 349 -14.75 -30.52 -11.40
N ASN A 350 -14.94 -31.02 -12.62
CA ASN A 350 -14.32 -30.48 -13.83
C ASN A 350 -14.62 -28.98 -13.96
N GLN A 351 -13.71 -28.15 -13.47
CA GLN A 351 -13.51 -26.78 -13.88
C GLN A 351 -12.01 -26.57 -13.99
N GLN A 352 -11.63 -25.77 -14.99
CA GLN A 352 -10.28 -25.28 -15.22
C GLN A 352 -9.66 -24.76 -13.91
N VAL A 353 -8.36 -24.49 -13.90
CA VAL A 353 -7.75 -23.66 -12.85
C VAL A 353 -8.45 -22.29 -12.89
N SER A 354 -9.53 -22.18 -12.14
CA SER A 354 -10.25 -20.94 -11.89
C SER A 354 -9.54 -20.30 -10.72
N ILE A 355 -8.60 -19.42 -11.06
CA ILE A 355 -8.22 -18.34 -10.18
C ILE A 355 -9.51 -17.58 -9.89
N LYS A 356 -10.08 -17.79 -8.69
CA LYS A 356 -11.29 -17.09 -8.24
C LYS A 356 -10.98 -15.60 -8.26
N THR A 357 -11.44 -14.93 -9.31
CA THR A 357 -11.65 -13.48 -9.29
C THR A 357 -12.71 -13.20 -8.23
N ALA A 358 -12.51 -12.15 -7.44
CA ALA A 358 -13.51 -11.71 -6.47
C ALA A 358 -14.89 -11.61 -7.14
N PRO A 359 -15.98 -12.09 -6.53
CA PRO A 359 -17.31 -11.83 -7.04
C PRO A 359 -17.58 -10.32 -6.97
N ASN A 360 -18.22 -9.80 -8.02
CA ASN A 360 -18.78 -8.46 -8.06
C ASN A 360 -19.64 -8.20 -6.81
#